data_AF-A0A8T6DT34-F1
#
_entry.id   AF-A0A8T6DT34-F1
#
_cell.length_a   1.000
_cell.length_b   1.000
_cell.length_c   1.000
_cell.angle_alpha   90.00
_cell.angle_beta   90.00
_cell.angle_gamma   90.00
#
_symmetry.space_group_name_H-M   'P 1'
#
loop_
_entity.id
_entity.type
_entity.pdbx_description
1 polymer ?
#
loop_
_entity_poly.entity_id
_entity_poly.type
_entity_poly.pdbx_seq_one_letter_code
_entity_poly.pdbx_strand_id
1 'polypeptide(L)'
;MKSDFLIAVTQLAAERNLPQDMVVSAVEAALASAYRKDGASGAQSNIRVHLDPNTGEVEVFQIRTIVDEVTNDLAEITLAEAKRVRKGQVLSVG
;
A
#
# COMPACT_ATOMS: atom_id res chain seq x y z
N MET A 1 12.50 10.43 19.20
CA MET A 1 13.25 9.16 19.17
C MET A 1 13.20 8.67 17.73
N LYS A 2 14.32 8.29 17.10
CA LYS A 2 14.26 7.68 15.75
C LYS A 2 13.63 6.29 15.89
N SER A 3 12.73 5.92 14.99
CA SER A 3 12.13 4.57 15.02
C SER A 3 13.22 3.50 14.94
N ASP A 4 13.11 2.45 15.76
CA ASP A 4 13.99 1.28 15.70
C ASP A 4 13.97 0.63 14.32
N PHE A 5 12.85 0.77 13.62
CA PHE A 5 12.70 0.35 12.23
C PHE A 5 13.62 1.12 11.28
N LEU A 6 13.68 2.47 11.40
CA LEU A 6 14.57 3.30 10.60
C LEU A 6 16.03 2.86 10.74
N ILE A 7 16.42 2.55 11.97
CA ILE A 7 17.78 2.11 12.30
C ILE A 7 18.07 0.77 11.62
N ALA A 8 17.16 -0.20 11.74
CA ALA A 8 17.29 -1.50 11.10
C ALA A 8 17.37 -1.41 9.57
N VAL A 9 16.51 -0.61 8.94
CA VAL A 9 16.53 -0.40 7.48
C VAL A 9 17.83 0.26 7.05
N THR A 10 18.31 1.28 7.79
CA THR A 10 19.56 1.98 7.48
C THR A 10 20.76 1.04 7.58
N GLN A 11 20.80 0.18 8.60
CA GLN A 11 21.85 -0.82 8.77
C GLN A 11 21.85 -1.84 7.63
N LEU A 12 20.67 -2.39 7.30
CA LEU A 12 20.53 -3.36 6.21
C LEU A 12 20.92 -2.76 4.85
N ALA A 13 20.51 -1.52 4.59
CA ALA A 13 20.89 -0.76 3.39
C ALA A 13 22.41 -0.60 3.29
N ALA A 14 23.08 -0.23 4.39
CA ALA A 14 24.52 -0.08 4.43
C ALA A 14 25.28 -1.40 4.22
N GLU A 15 24.86 -2.49 4.87
CA GLU A 15 25.48 -3.81 4.73
C GLU A 15 25.42 -4.36 3.30
N ARG A 16 24.32 -4.06 2.59
CA ARG A 16 24.08 -4.51 1.22
C ARG A 16 24.46 -3.48 0.17
N ASN A 17 24.97 -2.32 0.59
CA ASN A 17 25.30 -1.19 -0.26
C ASN A 17 24.12 -0.78 -1.17
N LEU A 18 22.91 -0.76 -0.61
CA LEU A 18 21.66 -0.44 -1.28
C LEU A 18 21.14 0.94 -0.85
N PRO A 19 20.41 1.64 -1.74
CA PRO A 19 19.60 2.77 -1.37
C PRO A 19 18.52 2.40 -0.32
N GLN A 20 18.28 3.27 0.65
CA GLN A 20 17.33 3.02 1.75
C GLN A 20 15.90 2.84 1.24
N ASP A 21 15.50 3.67 0.28
CA ASP A 21 14.22 3.61 -0.41
C ASP A 21 13.98 2.25 -1.08
N MET A 22 15.02 1.65 -1.67
CA MET A 22 14.92 0.30 -2.24
C MET A 22 14.59 -0.75 -1.18
N VAL A 23 15.21 -0.66 0.01
CA VAL A 23 14.93 -1.58 1.12
C VAL A 23 13.50 -1.38 1.63
N VAL A 24 13.06 -0.12 1.80
CA VAL A 24 11.68 0.20 2.20
C VAL A 24 10.67 -0.36 1.20
N SER A 25 10.87 -0.12 -0.10
CA SER A 25 9.98 -0.64 -1.15
C SER A 25 9.96 -2.17 -1.19
N ALA A 26 11.08 -2.84 -0.93
CA ALA A 26 11.12 -4.30 -0.84
C ALA A 26 10.29 -4.81 0.35
N VAL A 27 10.36 -4.13 1.50
CA VAL A 27 9.55 -4.46 2.68
C VAL A 27 8.06 -4.20 2.42
N GLU A 28 7.69 -3.05 1.84
CA GLU A 28 6.32 -2.75 1.44
C GLU A 28 5.75 -3.83 0.50
N ALA A 29 6.53 -4.27 -0.50
CA ALA A 29 6.13 -5.32 -1.43
C ALA A 29 5.95 -6.68 -0.75
N ALA A 30 6.82 -7.03 0.20
CA ALA A 30 6.72 -8.24 0.99
C ALA A 30 5.46 -8.24 1.88
N LEU A 31 5.19 -7.12 2.56
CA LEU A 31 3.98 -6.92 3.38
C LEU A 31 2.72 -7.01 2.52
N ALA A 32 2.69 -6.36 1.36
CA ALA A 32 1.56 -6.43 0.43
C ALA A 32 1.31 -7.88 -0.03
N SER A 33 2.37 -8.65 -0.30
CA SER A 33 2.28 -10.05 -0.69
C SER A 33 1.73 -10.94 0.43
N ALA A 34 2.23 -10.74 1.66
CA ALA A 34 1.74 -11.46 2.84
C ALA A 34 0.25 -11.16 3.08
N TYR A 35 -0.16 -9.90 3.00
CA TYR A 35 -1.55 -9.48 3.19
C TYR A 35 -2.49 -10.06 2.13
N ARG A 36 -2.07 -10.12 0.85
CA ARG A 36 -2.84 -10.80 -0.20
C ARG A 36 -3.03 -12.28 0.07
N LYS A 37 -2.01 -12.95 0.63
CA LYS A 37 -2.02 -14.39 0.88
C LYS A 37 -2.92 -14.78 2.06
N ASP A 38 -3.02 -13.92 3.07
CA ASP A 38 -3.78 -14.19 4.31
C ASP A 38 -5.30 -14.06 4.16
N GLY A 39 -5.80 -13.81 2.94
CA GLY A 39 -7.22 -13.94 2.58
C GLY A 39 -8.13 -12.78 3.03
N ALA A 40 -7.62 -11.79 3.77
CA ALA A 40 -8.41 -10.67 4.27
C ALA A 40 -9.04 -9.78 3.17
N SER A 41 -8.50 -9.81 1.95
CA SER A 41 -9.03 -9.02 0.82
C SER A 41 -9.49 -9.87 -0.37
N GLY A 42 -9.11 -11.15 -0.43
CA GLY A 42 -9.31 -12.02 -1.59
C GLY A 42 -8.15 -11.95 -2.59
N ALA A 43 -7.93 -13.04 -3.32
CA ALA A 43 -6.75 -13.22 -4.19
C ALA A 43 -6.64 -12.21 -5.36
N GLN A 44 -7.70 -11.44 -5.62
CA GLN A 44 -7.80 -10.49 -6.73
C GLN A 44 -7.68 -9.03 -6.27
N SER A 45 -7.38 -8.77 -4.99
CA SER A 45 -7.24 -7.40 -4.50
C SER A 45 -5.87 -6.82 -4.80
N ASN A 46 -5.87 -5.63 -5.40
CA ASN A 46 -4.66 -4.84 -5.55
C ASN A 46 -4.33 -4.16 -4.22
N ILE A 47 -3.43 -4.77 -3.44
CA ILE A 47 -3.00 -4.24 -2.14
C ILE A 47 -1.73 -3.42 -2.31
N ARG A 48 -1.77 -2.18 -1.81
CA ARG A 48 -0.62 -1.30 -1.68
C ARG A 48 -0.35 -1.04 -0.21
N VAL A 49 0.90 -1.22 0.20
CA VAL A 49 1.35 -0.89 1.55
C VAL A 49 2.19 0.36 1.46
N HIS A 50 2.00 1.28 2.40
CA HIS A 50 2.89 2.40 2.63
C HIS A 50 3.52 2.26 4.01
N LEU A 51 4.83 2.45 4.07
CA LEU A 51 5.60 2.40 5.30
C LEU A 51 6.31 3.73 5.49
N ASP A 52 6.02 4.42 6.59
CA ASP A 52 6.82 5.58 7.00
C ASP A 52 8.09 5.08 7.71
N PRO A 53 9.27 5.21 7.09
CA PRO A 53 10.50 4.70 7.68
C PRO A 53 10.88 5.45 8.96
N ASN A 54 10.43 6.68 9.17
CA ASN A 54 10.81 7.50 10.33
C ASN A 54 10.07 7.11 11.60
N THR A 55 8.80 6.73 11.46
CA THR A 55 7.91 6.33 12.56
C THR A 55 7.79 4.82 12.67
N GLY A 56 7.91 4.10 11.55
CA GLY A 56 7.60 2.67 11.45
C GLY A 56 6.11 2.40 11.27
N GLU A 57 5.30 3.43 11.04
CA GLU A 57 3.86 3.28 10.80
C GLU A 57 3.61 2.63 9.44
N VAL A 58 2.67 1.67 9.42
CA VAL A 58 2.29 0.91 8.23
C VAL A 58 0.84 1.18 7.91
N GLU A 59 0.59 1.69 6.71
CA GLU A 59 -0.74 1.85 6.15
C GLU A 59 -0.98 0.83 5.03
N VAL A 60 -2.12 0.16 5.06
CA VAL A 60 -2.50 -0.84 4.04
C VAL A 60 -3.72 -0.35 3.29
N PHE A 61 -3.61 -0.29 1.97
CA PHE A 61 -4.66 0.19 1.08
C PHE A 61 -5.08 -0.90 0.09
N GLN A 62 -6.38 -1.09 -0.06
CA GLN A 62 -6.95 -1.79 -1.21
C GLN A 62 -7.21 -0.78 -2.31
N ILE A 63 -6.50 -0.92 -3.42
CA ILE A 63 -6.65 -0.09 -4.61
C ILE A 63 -7.80 -0.65 -5.43
N ARG A 64 -8.75 0.22 -5.77
CA ARG A 64 -9.89 -0.08 -6.64
C ARG A 64 -9.91 0.89 -7.82
N THR A 65 -10.34 0.40 -8.97
CA THR A 65 -10.52 1.18 -10.19
C THR A 65 -11.87 1.88 -10.14
N ILE A 66 -11.91 3.16 -10.49
CA ILE A 66 -13.15 3.92 -10.54
C ILE A 66 -13.80 3.68 -11.90
N VAL A 67 -14.99 3.07 -11.88
CA VAL A 67 -15.76 2.72 -13.08
C VAL A 67 -17.18 3.30 -13.01
N ASP A 68 -17.87 3.36 -14.15
CA ASP A 68 -19.27 3.77 -14.20
C ASP A 68 -20.22 2.65 -13.76
N GLU A 69 -19.93 1.41 -14.17
CA GLU A 69 -20.67 0.21 -13.80
C GLU A 69 -19.71 -0.84 -13.21
N VAL A 70 -20.00 -1.31 -12.00
CA VAL A 70 -19.16 -2.26 -11.28
C VAL A 70 -19.46 -3.69 -11.75
N THR A 71 -18.44 -4.37 -12.23
CA THR A 71 -18.46 -5.78 -12.61
C THR A 71 -17.74 -6.66 -11.58
N ASN A 72 -16.84 -6.07 -10.78
CA ASN A 72 -16.11 -6.74 -9.72
C ASN A 72 -15.97 -5.86 -8.46
N ASP A 73 -16.81 -6.07 -7.47
CA ASP A 73 -16.85 -5.30 -6.20
C ASP A 73 -15.54 -5.33 -5.39
N LEU A 74 -14.64 -6.28 -5.67
CA LEU A 74 -13.33 -6.38 -4.99
C LEU A 74 -12.25 -5.51 -5.67
N ALA A 75 -12.42 -5.19 -6.95
CA ALA A 75 -11.43 -4.46 -7.74
C ALA A 75 -11.94 -3.10 -8.23
N GLU A 76 -13.25 -2.88 -8.21
CA GLU A 76 -13.91 -1.73 -8.80
C GLU A 76 -14.77 -1.00 -7.78
N ILE A 77 -15.01 0.29 -8.04
CA ILE A 77 -15.86 1.15 -7.21
C ILE A 77 -16.47 2.22 -8.09
N THR A 78 -17.71 2.62 -7.82
CA THR A 78 -18.30 3.74 -8.57
C THR A 78 -17.69 5.07 -8.17
N LEU A 79 -17.71 6.08 -9.06
CA LEU A 79 -17.28 7.43 -8.71
C LEU A 79 -18.06 8.00 -7.50
N ALA A 80 -19.35 7.65 -7.38
CA ALA A 80 -20.19 8.07 -6.27
C ALA A 80 -19.72 7.49 -4.93
N GLU A 81 -19.37 6.21 -4.91
CA GLU A 81 -18.84 5.53 -3.72
C GLU A 81 -17.42 5.98 -3.38
N ALA A 82 -16.55 6.13 -4.39
CA ALA A 82 -15.18 6.61 -4.20
C ALA A 82 -15.15 7.98 -3.51
N LYS A 83 -16.05 8.89 -3.90
CA LYS A 83 -16.23 10.21 -3.25
C LYS A 83 -16.70 10.12 -1.79
N ARG A 84 -17.39 9.05 -1.38
CA ARG A 84 -17.79 8.84 0.02
C ARG A 84 -16.63 8.33 0.88
N VAL A 85 -15.79 7.45 0.31
CA VAL A 85 -14.63 6.86 1.00
C VAL A 85 -13.51 7.88 1.18
N ARG A 86 -13.20 8.68 0.14
CA ARG A 86 -12.11 9.65 0.20
C ARG A 86 -12.55 11.01 -0.33
N LYS A 87 -12.73 11.97 0.58
CA LYS A 87 -13.09 13.36 0.24
C LYS A 87 -11.81 14.17 -0.03
N GLY A 88 -11.82 14.99 -1.09
CA GLY A 88 -10.77 16.01 -1.32
C GLY A 88 -9.67 15.67 -2.33
N GLN A 89 -9.76 14.57 -3.09
CA GLN A 89 -8.88 14.31 -4.24
C GLN A 89 -9.62 14.44 -5.58
N VAL A 90 -8.90 14.84 -6.62
CA VAL A 90 -9.40 14.80 -8.00
C VAL A 90 -9.48 13.33 -8.42
N LEU A 91 -10.69 12.77 -8.37
CA LEU A 91 -10.98 11.40 -8.79
C LEU A 91 -11.54 11.44 -10.21
N SER A 92 -10.93 10.69 -11.13
CA SER A 92 -11.38 10.55 -12.52
C SER A 92 -11.64 9.07 -12.81
N VAL A 93 -12.60 8.80 -13.68
CA VAL A 93 -12.85 7.46 -14.23
C VAL A 93 -11.68 7.11 -15.15
N GLY A 94 -11.20 5.89 -15.07
CA GLY A 94 -10.04 5.40 -15.84
C GLY A 94 -10.29 4.02 -16.39
#